data_AF-A0AAW3V2M7-F1
#
_entry.id   AF-A0AAW3V2M7-F1
#
_cell.length_a   1.000
_cell.length_b   1.000
_cell.length_c   1.000
_cell.angle_alpha   90.00
_cell.angle_beta   90.00
_cell.angle_gamma   90.00
#
_symmetry.space_group_name_H-M   'P 1'
#
loop_
_entity.id
_entity.type
_entity.pdbx_description
1 polymer ?
#
loop_
_entity_poly.entity_id
_entity_poly.type
_entity_poly.pdbx_seq_one_letter_code
_entity_poly.pdbx_strand_id
1 'polypeptide(L)'
;MEDIEIYQLAGEVLGTITHELSDGIYAKLGGELSINWRGEKIFGAFASSPGEIDKPPKHGITVYYEFVRQVWRDAEEFCKFLRSIPEGTDVDKLYDFYDDRVKLPTCFNDEGHVKNMFVAAITWVYFHEIGHLMQEHGVIRDEFGPSDGDAKQTSDVYDLEASKDKHVVGREALVSHVTELAADFEATNFYVIELLRHVIDPDFVDEKERTEVLSGLIYLMVCGVSLVFFRFNGNQPILPTAVIEGSHPNPLIRLEFIVPQIFESLDGSMARSATDHDIDRRQLVLLCTKAAFSATLYWSMAKTENHMFDNRLMLKGLLSNPIVLQYFQPIVESWDEMSPRVKEVRRYGLPRGLMTFTDEFRKRIADVITWGNGPEANVTASSPPDAMAS
;
A
#
# COMPACT_ATOMS: atom_id res chain seq x y z
N MET A 1 5.48 5.69 24.24
CA MET A 1 4.16 5.11 24.55
C MET A 1 4.35 3.65 24.93
N GLU A 2 3.66 3.20 25.98
CA GLU A 2 3.65 1.79 26.42
C GLU A 2 2.77 0.94 25.49
N ASP A 3 3.04 -0.36 25.39
CA ASP A 3 2.32 -1.24 24.45
C ASP A 3 0.80 -1.25 24.67
N ILE A 4 0.34 -1.15 25.93
CA ILE A 4 -1.09 -1.09 26.26
C ILE A 4 -1.79 0.16 25.72
N GLU A 5 -1.10 1.30 25.71
CA GLU A 5 -1.62 2.56 25.18
C GLU A 5 -1.71 2.51 23.65
N ILE A 6 -0.74 1.86 23.00
CA ILE A 6 -0.76 1.60 21.55
C ILE A 6 -1.99 0.75 21.18
N TYR A 7 -2.27 -0.30 21.94
CA TYR A 7 -3.43 -1.18 21.72
C TYR A 7 -4.76 -0.46 21.93
N GLN A 8 -4.84 0.39 22.96
CA GLN A 8 -6.03 1.20 23.22
C GLN A 8 -6.29 2.17 22.07
N LEU A 9 -5.28 2.92 21.64
CA LEU A 9 -5.41 3.83 20.50
C LEU A 9 -5.82 3.11 19.22
N ALA A 10 -5.22 1.95 18.92
CA ALA A 10 -5.61 1.16 17.76
C ALA A 10 -7.06 0.65 17.86
N GLY A 11 -7.46 0.19 19.05
CA GLY A 11 -8.83 -0.24 19.33
C GLY A 11 -9.86 0.87 19.13
N GLU A 12 -9.54 2.10 19.57
CA GLU A 12 -10.38 3.28 19.38
C GLU A 12 -10.53 3.65 17.91
N VAL A 13 -9.41 3.76 17.19
CA VAL A 13 -9.41 4.13 15.76
C VAL A 13 -10.15 3.10 14.92
N LEU A 14 -9.73 1.83 15.00
CA LEU A 14 -10.33 0.77 14.18
C LEU A 14 -11.76 0.44 14.63
N GLY A 15 -12.06 0.55 15.92
CA GLY A 15 -13.41 0.37 16.47
C GLY A 15 -14.38 1.44 15.98
N THR A 16 -13.95 2.70 15.90
CA THR A 16 -14.76 3.80 15.37
C THR A 16 -15.11 3.56 13.91
N ILE A 17 -14.11 3.24 13.08
CA ILE A 17 -14.32 2.92 11.66
C ILE A 17 -15.26 1.70 11.51
N THR A 18 -15.03 0.65 12.31
CA THR A 18 -15.88 -0.56 12.29
C THR A 18 -17.33 -0.22 12.61
N HIS A 19 -17.57 0.62 13.61
CA HIS A 19 -18.91 1.03 14.02
C HIS A 19 -19.60 1.87 12.95
N GLU A 20 -18.91 2.86 12.37
CA GLU A 20 -19.45 3.69 11.28
C GLU A 20 -19.82 2.86 10.05
N LEU A 21 -18.98 1.91 9.64
CA LEU A 21 -19.28 0.99 8.55
C LEU A 21 -20.44 0.03 8.89
N SER A 22 -20.49 -0.45 10.13
CA SER A 22 -21.54 -1.35 10.61
C SER A 22 -22.90 -0.66 10.52
N ASP A 23 -23.03 0.54 11.08
CA ASP A 23 -24.27 1.30 11.13
C ASP A 23 -24.64 1.89 9.75
N GLY A 24 -23.63 2.38 9.02
CA GLY A 24 -23.81 3.09 7.78
C GLY A 24 -24.06 2.20 6.56
N ILE A 25 -23.43 1.02 6.51
CA ILE A 25 -23.43 0.13 5.34
C ILE A 25 -24.00 -1.24 5.70
N TYR A 26 -23.38 -1.97 6.63
CA TYR A 26 -23.73 -3.37 6.87
C TYR A 26 -25.16 -3.55 7.41
N ALA A 27 -25.62 -2.65 8.29
CA ALA A 27 -26.99 -2.65 8.79
C ALA A 27 -28.03 -2.54 7.65
N LYS A 28 -27.73 -1.75 6.61
CA LYS A 28 -28.61 -1.61 5.42
C LYS A 28 -28.60 -2.85 4.55
N LEU A 29 -27.49 -3.58 4.53
CA LEU A 29 -27.36 -4.87 3.85
C LEU A 29 -27.95 -6.04 4.66
N GLY A 30 -28.40 -5.79 5.90
CA GLY A 30 -28.79 -6.84 6.84
C GLY A 30 -27.62 -7.73 7.27
N GLY A 31 -26.40 -7.26 7.09
CA GLY A 31 -25.16 -7.98 7.39
C GLY A 31 -24.45 -7.48 8.64
N GLU A 32 -23.28 -8.03 8.90
CA GLU A 32 -22.47 -7.78 10.09
C GLU A 32 -21.00 -7.60 9.70
N LEU A 33 -20.34 -6.64 10.35
CA LEU A 33 -18.90 -6.44 10.31
C LEU A 33 -18.35 -6.56 11.73
N SER A 34 -17.29 -7.35 11.91
CA SER A 34 -16.63 -7.53 13.20
C SER A 34 -15.13 -7.28 13.10
N ILE A 35 -14.54 -6.80 14.20
CA ILE A 35 -13.09 -6.73 14.38
C ILE A 35 -12.69 -7.71 15.49
N ASN A 36 -11.69 -8.55 15.20
CA ASN A 36 -11.17 -9.55 16.13
C ASN A 36 -9.69 -9.29 16.41
N TRP A 37 -9.28 -9.44 17.66
CA TRP A 37 -7.89 -9.22 18.07
C TRP A 37 -7.20 -10.54 18.43
N ARG A 38 -5.98 -10.73 17.93
CA ARG A 38 -5.18 -11.94 18.13
C ARG A 38 -3.86 -11.67 18.83
N GLY A 39 -3.49 -12.57 19.74
CA GLY A 39 -2.32 -12.43 20.64
C GLY A 39 -1.04 -13.03 20.10
N GLU A 40 -1.10 -13.72 18.98
CA GLU A 40 0.05 -14.32 18.31
C GLU A 40 1.03 -13.24 17.83
N LYS A 41 2.33 -13.53 17.91
CA LYS A 41 3.41 -12.62 17.49
C LYS A 41 3.60 -12.62 15.97
N ILE A 42 2.57 -12.19 15.27
CA ILE A 42 2.50 -12.13 13.82
C ILE A 42 2.29 -10.68 13.40
N PHE A 43 3.08 -10.22 12.42
CA PHE A 43 2.85 -8.94 11.77
C PHE A 43 1.85 -9.16 10.62
N GLY A 44 0.62 -8.71 10.83
CA GLY A 44 -0.37 -8.57 9.76
C GLY A 44 -1.80 -8.42 10.24
N ALA A 45 -2.71 -8.50 9.28
CA ALA A 45 -4.15 -8.55 9.45
C ALA A 45 -4.73 -9.53 8.42
N PHE A 46 -5.99 -9.89 8.55
CA PHE A 46 -6.67 -10.65 7.52
C PHE A 46 -8.17 -10.43 7.52
N ALA A 47 -8.75 -10.46 6.33
CA ALA A 47 -10.17 -10.46 6.05
C ALA A 47 -10.74 -11.88 6.08
N SER A 48 -11.95 -12.03 6.60
CA SER A 48 -12.70 -13.29 6.65
C SER A 48 -14.15 -13.07 6.22
N SER A 49 -14.62 -13.85 5.25
CA SER A 49 -16.00 -13.82 4.73
C SER A 49 -16.68 -15.20 4.80
N PRO A 50 -16.97 -15.74 5.99
CA PRO A 50 -17.57 -17.08 6.14
C PRO A 50 -19.01 -17.23 5.61
N GLY A 51 -19.59 -16.19 5.01
CA GLY A 51 -20.94 -16.17 4.46
C GLY A 51 -21.01 -16.64 3.01
N GLU A 52 -22.23 -16.95 2.55
CA GLU A 52 -22.50 -17.16 1.12
C GLU A 52 -22.67 -15.81 0.41
N ILE A 53 -22.32 -15.74 -0.87
CA ILE A 53 -22.42 -14.53 -1.71
C ILE A 53 -23.86 -14.01 -1.74
N ASP A 54 -24.84 -14.91 -1.82
CA ASP A 54 -26.27 -14.58 -1.97
C ASP A 54 -26.98 -14.26 -0.64
N LYS A 55 -26.27 -14.32 0.49
CA LYS A 55 -26.80 -14.03 1.83
C LYS A 55 -26.23 -12.71 2.34
N PRO A 56 -26.87 -12.03 3.33
CA PRO A 56 -26.28 -10.85 3.94
C PRO A 56 -24.84 -11.08 4.41
N PRO A 57 -23.92 -10.11 4.21
CA PRO A 57 -22.51 -10.32 4.48
C PRO A 57 -22.25 -10.56 5.95
N LYS A 58 -21.35 -11.50 6.25
CA LYS A 58 -20.80 -11.72 7.59
C LYS A 58 -19.31 -11.59 7.48
N HIS A 59 -18.81 -10.37 7.68
CA HIS A 59 -17.41 -10.05 7.47
C HIS A 59 -16.70 -9.88 8.81
N GLY A 60 -15.45 -10.32 8.85
CA GLY A 60 -14.56 -10.15 9.98
C GLY A 60 -13.20 -9.65 9.52
N ILE A 61 -12.65 -8.68 10.23
CA ILE A 61 -11.24 -8.31 10.10
C ILE A 61 -10.54 -8.75 11.38
N THR A 62 -9.47 -9.53 11.23
CA THR A 62 -8.66 -9.95 12.35
C THR A 62 -7.34 -9.19 12.34
N VAL A 63 -7.00 -8.56 13.47
CA VAL A 63 -5.78 -7.78 13.66
C VAL A 63 -4.93 -8.42 14.75
N TYR A 64 -3.63 -8.60 14.50
CA TYR A 64 -2.70 -9.08 15.52
C TYR A 64 -2.17 -7.93 16.37
N TYR A 65 -2.07 -8.09 17.69
CA TYR A 65 -1.51 -7.05 18.56
C TYR A 65 -0.06 -6.71 18.19
N GLU A 66 0.72 -7.70 17.71
CA GLU A 66 2.10 -7.48 17.29
C GLU A 66 2.19 -6.58 16.04
N PHE A 67 1.19 -6.60 15.16
CA PHE A 67 1.12 -5.69 14.01
C PHE A 67 1.09 -4.23 14.48
N VAL A 68 0.08 -3.85 15.28
CA VAL A 68 -0.06 -2.45 15.73
C VAL A 68 1.12 -2.01 16.61
N ARG A 69 1.67 -2.92 17.42
CA ARG A 69 2.89 -2.65 18.19
C ARG A 69 4.04 -2.26 17.27
N GLN A 70 4.32 -3.07 16.26
CA GLN A 70 5.45 -2.84 15.37
C GLN A 70 5.26 -1.61 14.48
N VAL A 71 4.05 -1.34 13.98
CA VAL A 71 3.77 -0.11 13.22
C VAL A 71 4.10 1.14 14.04
N TRP A 72 3.72 1.18 15.33
CA TRP A 72 4.10 2.29 16.21
C TRP A 72 5.62 2.39 16.42
N ARG A 73 6.30 1.26 16.67
CA ARG A 73 7.76 1.26 16.90
C ARG A 73 8.53 1.67 15.65
N ASP A 74 8.13 1.19 14.47
CA ASP A 74 8.72 1.62 13.22
C ASP A 74 8.48 3.13 12.99
N ALA A 75 7.35 3.67 13.43
CA ALA A 75 7.10 5.10 13.37
C ALA A 75 8.00 5.93 14.29
N GLU A 76 8.21 5.50 15.54
CA GLU A 76 9.15 6.12 16.48
C GLU A 76 10.58 6.10 15.90
N GLU A 77 11.03 4.94 15.43
CA GLU A 77 12.37 4.75 14.89
C GLU A 77 12.60 5.57 13.61
N PHE A 78 11.61 5.59 12.71
CA PHE A 78 11.65 6.38 11.48
C PHE A 78 11.80 7.88 11.78
N CYS A 79 10.94 8.43 12.64
CA CYS A 79 10.99 9.85 12.97
C CYS A 79 12.31 10.19 13.69
N LYS A 80 12.81 9.31 14.55
CA LYS A 80 14.12 9.48 15.20
C LYS A 80 15.25 9.45 14.17
N PHE A 81 15.21 8.53 13.21
CA PHE A 81 16.19 8.44 12.14
C PHE A 81 16.26 9.73 11.33
N LEU A 82 15.13 10.25 10.85
CA LEU A 82 15.12 11.47 10.04
C LEU A 82 15.67 12.68 10.78
N ARG A 83 15.36 12.83 12.08
CA ARG A 83 15.94 13.89 12.93
C ARG A 83 17.43 13.72 13.18
N SER A 84 17.95 12.49 13.12
CA SER A 84 19.35 12.19 13.40
C SER A 84 20.29 12.48 12.22
N ILE A 85 19.76 12.68 11.01
CA ILE A 85 20.56 12.97 9.81
C ILE A 85 21.24 14.34 9.97
N PRO A 86 22.58 14.41 10.10
CA PRO A 86 23.26 15.68 10.33
C PRO A 86 23.29 16.53 9.07
N GLU A 87 23.09 17.84 9.24
CA GLU A 87 23.12 18.82 8.14
C GLU A 87 24.46 18.77 7.37
N GLY A 88 24.40 18.89 6.05
CA GLY A 88 25.58 18.94 5.18
C GLY A 88 26.26 17.58 4.91
N THR A 89 25.80 16.49 5.53
CA THR A 89 26.24 15.14 5.20
C THR A 89 25.79 14.72 3.80
N ASP A 90 26.42 13.69 3.21
CA ASP A 90 25.99 13.21 1.90
C ASP A 90 24.55 12.66 1.92
N VAL A 91 24.12 12.11 3.06
CA VAL A 91 22.72 11.67 3.27
C VAL A 91 21.77 12.87 3.32
N ASP A 92 22.14 13.96 3.98
CA ASP A 92 21.35 15.20 3.99
C ASP A 92 21.19 15.79 2.58
N LYS A 93 22.24 15.71 1.75
CA LYS A 93 22.19 16.18 0.35
C LYS A 93 21.26 15.36 -0.53
N LEU A 94 21.03 14.07 -0.22
CA LEU A 94 20.03 13.26 -0.92
C LEU A 94 18.60 13.78 -0.68
N TYR A 95 18.41 14.56 0.38
CA TYR A 95 17.13 15.09 0.81
C TYR A 95 16.81 16.47 0.19
N ASP A 96 17.62 16.93 -0.75
CA ASP A 96 17.42 18.22 -1.42
C ASP A 96 16.40 18.10 -2.57
N PHE A 97 15.11 18.25 -2.25
CA PHE A 97 14.03 18.23 -3.22
C PHE A 97 13.68 19.66 -3.65
N TYR A 98 14.34 20.16 -4.69
CA TYR A 98 14.14 21.54 -5.20
C TYR A 98 14.31 22.60 -4.11
N ASP A 99 15.44 22.58 -3.39
CA ASP A 99 15.77 23.48 -2.29
C ASP A 99 14.92 23.28 -1.01
N ASP A 100 14.03 22.28 -0.97
CA ASP A 100 13.30 21.87 0.24
C ASP A 100 13.94 20.66 0.94
N ARG A 101 14.64 20.95 2.04
CA ARG A 101 15.31 19.96 2.90
C ARG A 101 14.52 19.58 4.17
N VAL A 102 13.26 20.00 4.30
CA VAL A 102 12.43 19.72 5.48
C VAL A 102 12.09 18.24 5.55
N LYS A 103 12.61 17.52 6.55
CA LYS A 103 12.50 16.05 6.67
C LYS A 103 11.20 15.55 7.30
N LEU A 104 10.60 16.37 8.15
CA LEU A 104 9.35 16.09 8.83
C LEU A 104 8.49 17.37 8.79
N PRO A 105 7.16 17.25 8.65
CA PRO A 105 6.26 18.41 8.62
C PRO A 105 6.41 19.31 9.84
N THR A 106 6.43 20.62 9.67
CA THR A 106 6.62 21.58 10.77
C THR A 106 5.39 21.81 11.63
N CYS A 107 4.19 21.53 11.09
CA CYS A 107 2.91 21.69 11.77
C CYS A 107 2.67 20.70 12.91
N PHE A 108 3.46 19.62 13.01
CA PHE A 108 3.31 18.62 14.06
C PHE A 108 4.50 18.61 15.01
N ASN A 109 4.23 18.34 16.28
CA ASN A 109 5.26 18.08 17.27
C ASN A 109 5.74 16.61 17.17
N ASP A 110 6.70 16.22 18.01
CA ASP A 110 7.30 14.89 17.95
C ASP A 110 6.31 13.75 18.15
N GLU A 111 5.38 13.91 19.07
CA GLU A 111 4.31 12.94 19.32
C GLU A 111 3.33 12.88 18.15
N GLY A 112 2.96 14.04 17.60
CA GLY A 112 2.05 14.17 16.46
C GLY A 112 2.59 13.47 15.20
N HIS A 113 3.90 13.54 14.96
CA HIS A 113 4.53 12.79 13.85
C HIS A 113 4.30 11.28 13.96
N VAL A 114 4.62 10.71 15.13
CA VAL A 114 4.49 9.27 15.38
C VAL A 114 3.02 8.86 15.36
N LYS A 115 2.17 9.59 16.08
CA LYS A 115 0.74 9.29 16.18
C LYS A 115 0.04 9.37 14.84
N ASN A 116 0.24 10.42 14.05
CA ASN A 116 -0.40 10.57 12.75
C ASN A 116 0.06 9.51 11.76
N MET A 117 1.35 9.17 11.75
CA MET A 117 1.87 8.11 10.89
C MET A 117 1.35 6.72 11.30
N PHE A 118 1.26 6.46 12.61
CA PHE A 118 0.66 5.23 13.15
C PHE A 118 -0.80 5.09 12.77
N VAL A 119 -1.62 6.11 13.05
CA VAL A 119 -3.06 6.13 12.72
C VAL A 119 -3.26 5.96 11.23
N ALA A 120 -2.47 6.66 10.40
CA ALA A 120 -2.52 6.54 8.96
C ALA A 120 -2.27 5.09 8.49
N ALA A 121 -1.18 4.48 8.96
CA ALA A 121 -0.77 3.14 8.58
C ALA A 121 -1.80 2.07 8.96
N ILE A 122 -2.29 2.07 10.21
CA ILE A 122 -3.27 1.05 10.64
C ILE A 122 -4.63 1.25 9.95
N THR A 123 -5.02 2.50 9.68
CA THR A 123 -6.27 2.82 8.98
C THR A 123 -6.21 2.34 7.54
N TRP A 124 -5.09 2.58 6.86
CA TRP A 124 -4.90 2.11 5.49
C TRP A 124 -4.94 0.57 5.41
N VAL A 125 -4.27 -0.15 6.31
CA VAL A 125 -4.33 -1.63 6.36
C VAL A 125 -5.75 -2.10 6.64
N TYR A 126 -6.47 -1.47 7.56
CA TYR A 126 -7.86 -1.82 7.82
C TYR A 126 -8.74 -1.61 6.57
N PHE A 127 -8.54 -0.52 5.82
CA PHE A 127 -9.24 -0.30 4.55
C PHE A 127 -8.83 -1.28 3.45
N HIS A 128 -7.58 -1.75 3.45
CA HIS A 128 -7.13 -2.82 2.56
C HIS A 128 -7.88 -4.13 2.83
N GLU A 129 -8.04 -4.52 4.10
CA GLU A 129 -8.86 -5.67 4.47
C GLU A 129 -10.35 -5.48 4.11
N ILE A 130 -10.88 -4.27 4.32
CA ILE A 130 -12.23 -3.93 3.83
C ILE A 130 -12.31 -4.04 2.30
N GLY A 131 -11.26 -3.65 1.58
CA GLY A 131 -11.16 -3.79 0.13
C GLY A 131 -11.30 -5.25 -0.34
N HIS A 132 -10.65 -6.19 0.35
CA HIS A 132 -10.84 -7.62 0.10
C HIS A 132 -12.28 -8.07 0.32
N LEU A 133 -12.90 -7.64 1.42
CA LEU A 133 -14.27 -8.00 1.77
C LEU A 133 -15.31 -7.38 0.83
N MET A 134 -15.11 -6.13 0.42
CA MET A 134 -15.99 -5.42 -0.50
C MET A 134 -16.06 -6.09 -1.87
N GLN A 135 -14.90 -6.51 -2.36
CA GLN A 135 -14.73 -7.08 -3.68
C GLN A 135 -14.80 -8.62 -3.67
N GLU A 136 -15.12 -9.23 -2.51
CA GLU A 136 -15.20 -10.68 -2.29
C GLU A 136 -13.96 -11.42 -2.85
N HIS A 137 -12.76 -10.90 -2.57
CA HIS A 137 -11.52 -11.43 -3.12
C HIS A 137 -11.29 -12.90 -2.75
N GLY A 138 -11.83 -13.41 -1.64
CA GLY A 138 -11.80 -14.83 -1.30
C GLY A 138 -12.51 -15.69 -2.36
N VAL A 139 -13.68 -15.26 -2.83
CA VAL A 139 -14.43 -15.92 -3.92
C VAL A 139 -13.65 -15.82 -5.23
N ILE A 140 -13.14 -14.63 -5.55
CA ILE A 140 -12.40 -14.41 -6.80
C ILE A 140 -11.13 -15.28 -6.85
N ARG A 141 -10.42 -15.42 -5.73
CA ARG A 141 -9.26 -16.30 -5.63
C ARG A 141 -9.61 -17.78 -5.82
N ASP A 142 -10.76 -18.23 -5.29
CA ASP A 142 -11.26 -19.60 -5.48
C ASP A 142 -11.66 -19.86 -6.95
N GLU A 143 -12.37 -18.92 -7.58
CA GLU A 143 -12.87 -19.07 -8.96
C GLU A 143 -11.76 -18.96 -10.03
N PHE A 144 -10.78 -18.06 -9.85
CA PHE A 144 -9.75 -17.76 -10.86
C PHE A 144 -8.36 -18.35 -10.54
N GLY A 145 -8.16 -18.86 -9.33
CA GLY A 145 -6.95 -19.56 -8.89
C GLY A 145 -6.84 -20.98 -9.50
N PRO A 146 -5.80 -21.75 -9.13
CA PRO A 146 -5.63 -23.12 -9.61
C PRO A 146 -6.75 -24.03 -9.07
N SER A 147 -7.41 -24.78 -9.96
CA SER A 147 -8.57 -25.64 -9.64
C SER A 147 -8.20 -27.00 -9.02
N ASP A 148 -6.98 -27.20 -8.51
CA ASP A 148 -6.58 -28.50 -7.97
C ASP A 148 -7.30 -28.76 -6.64
N GLY A 149 -8.15 -29.78 -6.63
CA GLY A 149 -9.23 -30.06 -5.68
C GLY A 149 -8.89 -30.32 -4.21
N ASP A 150 -7.70 -29.92 -3.75
CA ASP A 150 -7.26 -29.93 -2.35
C ASP A 150 -7.05 -28.51 -1.78
N ALA A 151 -7.24 -27.45 -2.57
CA ALA A 151 -7.29 -26.09 -2.04
C ALA A 151 -8.53 -25.97 -1.13
N LYS A 152 -8.31 -25.86 0.19
CA LYS A 152 -9.39 -25.55 1.11
C LYS A 152 -10.05 -24.26 0.65
N GLN A 153 -11.36 -24.30 0.46
CA GLN A 153 -12.23 -23.12 0.39
C GLN A 153 -12.02 -22.29 1.65
N THR A 154 -11.08 -21.36 1.63
CA THR A 154 -10.92 -20.38 2.69
C THR A 154 -11.37 -19.05 2.11
N SER A 155 -12.51 -18.57 2.60
CA SER A 155 -12.97 -17.19 2.43
C SER A 155 -12.07 -16.15 3.11
N ASP A 156 -10.92 -16.58 3.63
CA ASP A 156 -9.99 -15.76 4.37
C ASP A 156 -8.91 -15.28 3.40
N VAL A 157 -8.61 -13.99 3.45
CA VAL A 157 -7.52 -13.37 2.70
C VAL A 157 -6.54 -12.79 3.71
N TYR A 158 -5.32 -13.32 3.70
CA TYR A 158 -4.28 -13.03 4.69
C TYR A 158 -3.27 -12.02 4.14
N ASP A 159 -3.17 -10.83 4.76
CA ASP A 159 -2.06 -9.89 4.58
C ASP A 159 -1.06 -10.08 5.74
N LEU A 160 -0.14 -11.03 5.55
CA LEU A 160 0.89 -11.40 6.51
C LEU A 160 2.28 -11.19 5.91
N GLU A 161 3.28 -11.07 6.79
CA GLU A 161 4.68 -11.03 6.38
C GLU A 161 5.03 -12.18 5.40
N ALA A 162 5.44 -11.82 4.17
CA ALA A 162 5.65 -12.72 3.04
C ALA A 162 6.70 -13.82 3.27
N SER A 163 7.53 -13.70 4.30
CA SER A 163 8.59 -14.65 4.64
C SER A 163 8.06 -15.97 5.26
N LYS A 164 6.77 -16.05 5.61
CA LYS A 164 6.18 -17.17 6.36
C LYS A 164 5.24 -18.08 5.57
N ASP A 165 4.95 -17.76 4.31
CA ASP A 165 3.94 -18.46 3.52
C ASP A 165 4.46 -19.56 2.59
N LYS A 166 3.52 -20.41 2.17
CA LYS A 166 3.66 -21.46 1.16
C LYS A 166 4.18 -20.84 -0.15
N HIS A 167 5.00 -21.57 -0.91
CA HIS A 167 5.53 -21.08 -2.18
C HIS A 167 4.40 -21.01 -3.23
N VAL A 168 3.78 -19.82 -3.37
CA VAL A 168 2.71 -19.52 -4.32
C VAL A 168 3.34 -19.09 -5.65
N VAL A 169 2.94 -19.73 -6.75
CA VAL A 169 3.50 -19.48 -8.09
C VAL A 169 2.44 -19.54 -9.18
N GLY A 170 2.79 -19.10 -10.39
CA GLY A 170 1.93 -19.23 -11.58
C GLY A 170 0.61 -18.47 -11.43
N ARG A 171 -0.51 -19.11 -11.77
CA ARG A 171 -1.82 -18.46 -11.76
C ARG A 171 -2.27 -18.07 -10.36
N GLU A 172 -1.94 -18.86 -9.33
CA GLU A 172 -2.25 -18.53 -7.94
C GLU A 172 -1.60 -17.21 -7.51
N ALA A 173 -0.30 -17.06 -7.79
CA ALA A 173 0.45 -15.85 -7.47
C ALA A 173 -0.11 -14.64 -8.25
N LEU A 174 -0.44 -14.84 -9.52
CA LEU A 174 -1.02 -13.80 -10.36
C LEU A 174 -2.36 -13.30 -9.84
N VAL A 175 -3.29 -14.20 -9.51
CA VAL A 175 -4.59 -13.81 -8.95
C VAL A 175 -4.44 -13.17 -7.57
N SER A 176 -3.54 -13.69 -6.74
CA SER A 176 -3.21 -13.08 -5.45
C SER A 176 -2.74 -11.64 -5.65
N HIS A 177 -1.71 -11.41 -6.48
CA HIS A 177 -1.15 -10.09 -6.71
C HIS A 177 -2.16 -9.10 -7.30
N VAL A 178 -3.01 -9.53 -8.24
CA VAL A 178 -4.04 -8.65 -8.82
C VAL A 178 -5.07 -8.23 -7.76
N THR A 179 -5.50 -9.17 -6.92
CA THR A 179 -6.47 -8.88 -5.85
C THR A 179 -5.86 -8.07 -4.70
N GLU A 180 -4.57 -8.25 -4.39
CA GLU A 180 -3.81 -7.37 -3.49
C GLU A 180 -3.75 -5.93 -4.03
N LEU A 181 -3.38 -5.74 -5.30
CA LEU A 181 -3.34 -4.41 -5.92
C LEU A 181 -4.74 -3.77 -6.03
N ALA A 182 -5.78 -4.56 -6.24
CA ALA A 182 -7.16 -4.08 -6.23
C ALA A 182 -7.62 -3.65 -4.82
N ALA A 183 -7.18 -4.34 -3.77
CA ALA A 183 -7.42 -3.96 -2.38
C ALA A 183 -6.62 -2.69 -2.01
N ASP A 184 -5.35 -2.59 -2.41
CA ASP A 184 -4.51 -1.39 -2.27
C ASP A 184 -5.18 -0.17 -2.90
N PHE A 185 -5.72 -0.35 -4.11
CA PHE A 185 -6.38 0.71 -4.87
C PHE A 185 -7.66 1.18 -4.16
N GLU A 186 -8.52 0.26 -3.71
CA GLU A 186 -9.73 0.62 -2.97
C GLU A 186 -9.39 1.29 -1.63
N ALA A 187 -8.43 0.74 -0.89
CA ALA A 187 -7.98 1.29 0.40
C ALA A 187 -7.45 2.71 0.28
N THR A 188 -6.65 2.96 -0.76
CA THR A 188 -6.08 4.28 -1.01
C THR A 188 -7.16 5.31 -1.34
N ASN A 189 -8.23 4.91 -2.06
CA ASN A 189 -9.37 5.80 -2.32
C ASN A 189 -10.12 6.14 -1.02
N PHE A 190 -10.45 5.15 -0.19
CA PHE A 190 -11.08 5.40 1.11
C PHE A 190 -10.22 6.31 1.97
N TYR A 191 -8.93 6.00 2.04
CA TYR A 191 -8.00 6.77 2.82
C TYR A 191 -7.99 8.25 2.40
N VAL A 192 -7.87 8.54 1.09
CA VAL A 192 -7.90 9.92 0.61
C VAL A 192 -9.22 10.59 0.96
N ILE A 193 -10.36 9.92 0.78
CA ILE A 193 -11.68 10.48 1.12
C ILE A 193 -11.76 10.83 2.62
N GLU A 194 -11.33 9.92 3.49
CA GLU A 194 -11.36 10.13 4.94
C GLU A 194 -10.39 11.22 5.40
N LEU A 195 -9.20 11.28 4.80
CA LEU A 195 -8.26 12.37 5.03
C LEU A 195 -8.89 13.73 4.70
N LEU A 196 -9.55 13.83 3.54
CA LEU A 196 -10.24 15.05 3.16
C LEU A 196 -11.39 15.36 4.12
N ARG A 197 -12.18 14.35 4.53
CA ARG A 197 -13.28 14.50 5.50
C ARG A 197 -12.80 15.09 6.82
N HIS A 198 -11.66 14.64 7.34
CA HIS A 198 -11.08 15.19 8.58
C HIS A 198 -10.60 16.63 8.40
N VAL A 199 -9.93 16.93 7.29
CA VAL A 199 -9.32 18.25 7.07
C VAL A 199 -10.35 19.35 6.75
N ILE A 200 -11.54 18.98 6.25
CA ILE A 200 -12.64 19.95 6.06
C ILE A 200 -13.42 20.21 7.35
N ASP A 201 -13.26 19.37 8.37
CA ASP A 201 -13.94 19.54 9.65
C ASP A 201 -13.33 20.73 10.43
N PRO A 202 -14.09 21.81 10.67
CA PRO A 202 -13.58 22.98 11.39
C PRO A 202 -13.23 22.69 12.85
N ASP A 203 -13.75 21.59 13.43
CA ASP A 203 -13.38 21.18 14.78
C ASP A 203 -12.02 20.45 14.80
N PHE A 204 -11.53 20.01 13.64
CA PHE A 204 -10.25 19.33 13.50
C PHE A 204 -9.10 20.29 13.15
N VAL A 205 -9.29 21.17 12.17
CA VAL A 205 -8.25 22.12 11.73
C VAL A 205 -8.82 23.48 11.34
N ASP A 206 -8.18 24.54 11.82
CA ASP A 206 -8.49 25.90 11.43
C ASP A 206 -8.26 26.09 9.92
N GLU A 207 -9.17 26.80 9.24
CA GLU A 207 -9.11 27.04 7.80
C GLU A 207 -7.77 27.61 7.32
N LYS A 208 -7.12 28.45 8.14
CA LYS A 208 -5.83 29.07 7.81
C LYS A 208 -4.66 28.09 7.84
N GLU A 209 -4.78 27.00 8.58
CA GLU A 209 -3.75 25.97 8.76
C GLU A 209 -4.02 24.74 7.87
N ARG A 210 -5.21 24.66 7.26
CA ARG A 210 -5.70 23.52 6.48
C ARG A 210 -4.69 23.01 5.46
N THR A 211 -4.09 23.88 4.65
CA THR A 211 -3.12 23.50 3.62
C THR A 211 -1.84 22.90 4.22
N GLU A 212 -1.32 23.49 5.29
CA GLU A 212 -0.10 22.99 5.95
C GLU A 212 -0.36 21.64 6.64
N VAL A 213 -1.45 21.54 7.39
CA VAL A 213 -1.87 20.30 8.07
C VAL A 213 -2.16 19.19 7.07
N LEU A 214 -2.89 19.48 5.98
CA LEU A 214 -3.14 18.51 4.92
C LEU A 214 -1.83 18.00 4.31
N SER A 215 -0.91 18.91 3.99
CA SER A 215 0.42 18.54 3.45
C SER A 215 1.19 17.65 4.42
N GLY A 216 1.16 17.99 5.72
CA GLY A 216 1.80 17.19 6.76
C GLY A 216 1.19 15.79 6.90
N LEU A 217 -0.14 15.70 6.85
CA LEU A 217 -0.86 14.42 6.94
C LEU A 217 -0.63 13.54 5.71
N ILE A 218 -0.64 14.11 4.49
CA ILE A 218 -0.29 13.38 3.26
C ILE A 218 1.13 12.82 3.35
N TYR A 219 2.08 13.64 3.81
CA TYR A 219 3.46 13.22 3.96
C TYR A 219 3.59 12.04 4.93
N LEU A 220 3.04 12.17 6.14
CA LEU A 220 3.11 11.12 7.16
C LEU A 220 2.34 9.87 6.76
N MET A 221 1.22 10.01 6.05
CA MET A 221 0.51 8.88 5.45
C MET A 221 1.41 8.08 4.52
N VAL A 222 1.99 8.73 3.52
CA VAL A 222 2.80 8.03 2.51
C VAL A 222 4.01 7.39 3.17
N CYS A 223 4.62 8.03 4.17
CA CYS A 223 5.67 7.39 4.98
C CYS A 223 5.15 6.13 5.69
N GLY A 224 4.02 6.22 6.41
CA GLY A 224 3.44 5.10 7.14
C GLY A 224 3.10 3.90 6.26
N VAL A 225 2.41 4.13 5.14
CA VAL A 225 2.05 3.06 4.17
C VAL A 225 3.30 2.44 3.55
N SER A 226 4.32 3.26 3.23
CA SER A 226 5.59 2.75 2.70
C SER A 226 6.30 1.82 3.70
N LEU A 227 6.35 2.20 4.98
CA LEU A 227 6.94 1.35 6.03
C LEU A 227 6.17 0.03 6.19
N VAL A 228 4.84 0.09 6.14
CA VAL A 228 3.99 -1.10 6.16
C VAL A 228 4.30 -2.05 5.00
N PHE A 229 4.42 -1.54 3.77
CA PHE A 229 4.79 -2.36 2.61
C PHE A 229 6.15 -3.01 2.75
N PHE A 230 7.16 -2.27 3.20
CA PHE A 230 8.46 -2.85 3.45
C PHE A 230 8.43 -3.90 4.55
N ARG A 231 7.59 -3.70 5.58
CA ARG A 231 7.45 -4.67 6.67
C ARG A 231 6.74 -5.95 6.23
N PHE A 232 5.68 -5.85 5.44
CA PHE A 232 5.00 -7.01 4.84
C PHE A 232 5.89 -7.80 3.90
N ASN A 233 6.84 -7.14 3.23
CA ASN A 233 7.83 -7.83 2.40
C ASN A 233 8.77 -8.74 3.21
N GLY A 234 8.91 -8.53 4.53
CA GLY A 234 9.76 -9.31 5.41
C GLY A 234 11.21 -9.34 4.92
N ASN A 235 11.78 -10.54 4.80
CA ASN A 235 13.16 -10.76 4.33
C ASN A 235 13.29 -10.92 2.82
N GLN A 236 12.21 -10.69 2.04
CA GLN A 236 12.27 -10.84 0.58
C GLN A 236 13.07 -9.69 -0.07
N PRO A 237 13.60 -9.87 -1.29
CA PRO A 237 14.25 -8.79 -2.02
C PRO A 237 13.30 -7.60 -2.25
N ILE A 238 13.79 -6.39 -1.93
CA ILE A 238 13.00 -5.15 -2.06
C ILE A 238 13.02 -4.61 -3.50
N LEU A 239 14.07 -4.90 -4.27
CA LEU A 239 14.16 -4.42 -5.65
C LEU A 239 13.04 -5.03 -6.51
N PRO A 240 12.38 -4.23 -7.37
CA PRO A 240 11.29 -4.72 -8.18
C PRO A 240 11.78 -5.80 -9.15
N THR A 241 10.95 -6.81 -9.36
CA THR A 241 11.11 -7.86 -10.37
C THR A 241 9.83 -7.97 -11.17
N ALA A 242 9.95 -8.35 -12.45
CA ALA A 242 8.79 -8.66 -13.28
C ALA A 242 8.18 -10.03 -12.96
N VAL A 243 8.90 -10.85 -12.19
CA VAL A 243 8.45 -12.19 -11.77
C VAL A 243 7.31 -12.07 -10.77
N ILE A 244 6.24 -12.83 -11.01
CA ILE A 244 5.06 -12.89 -10.15
C ILE A 244 5.12 -14.20 -9.35
N GLU A 245 5.64 -14.09 -8.14
CA GLU A 245 5.79 -15.18 -7.18
C GLU A 245 5.44 -14.66 -5.78
N GLY A 246 4.97 -15.57 -4.92
CA GLY A 246 4.48 -15.24 -3.59
C GLY A 246 3.01 -14.81 -3.59
N SER A 247 2.53 -14.48 -2.39
CA SER A 247 1.17 -14.01 -2.15
C SER A 247 1.02 -12.49 -2.35
N HIS A 248 2.11 -11.72 -2.25
CA HIS A 248 2.08 -10.26 -2.20
C HIS A 248 2.99 -9.61 -3.26
N PRO A 249 2.55 -8.52 -3.91
CA PRO A 249 3.39 -7.70 -4.75
C PRO A 249 4.60 -7.12 -3.99
N ASN A 250 5.70 -6.93 -4.71
CA ASN A 250 6.89 -6.26 -4.17
C ASN A 250 6.55 -4.83 -3.67
N PRO A 251 7.12 -4.37 -2.54
CA PRO A 251 6.79 -3.09 -1.92
C PRO A 251 7.02 -1.90 -2.85
N LEU A 252 8.10 -1.89 -3.64
CA LEU A 252 8.36 -0.78 -4.57
C LEU A 252 7.38 -0.80 -5.74
N ILE A 253 6.92 -1.97 -6.19
CA ILE A 253 5.86 -2.06 -7.21
C ILE A 253 4.55 -1.49 -6.67
N ARG A 254 4.17 -1.83 -5.43
CA ARG A 254 2.99 -1.25 -4.77
C ARG A 254 3.12 0.27 -4.66
N LEU A 255 4.27 0.78 -4.23
CA LEU A 255 4.51 2.24 -4.14
C LEU A 255 4.46 2.97 -5.48
N GLU A 256 5.04 2.39 -6.54
CA GLU A 256 4.95 2.95 -7.90
C GLU A 256 3.50 3.06 -8.40
N PHE A 257 2.59 2.27 -7.82
CA PHE A 257 1.17 2.28 -8.14
C PHE A 257 0.35 3.22 -7.26
N ILE A 258 0.48 3.11 -5.92
CA ILE A 258 -0.37 3.87 -4.99
C ILE A 258 0.05 5.34 -4.86
N VAL A 259 1.34 5.67 -4.99
CA VAL A 259 1.80 7.06 -4.83
C VAL A 259 1.20 7.96 -5.92
N PRO A 260 1.20 7.56 -7.21
CA PRO A 260 0.45 8.26 -8.24
C PRO A 260 -1.05 8.34 -7.98
N GLN A 261 -1.66 7.26 -7.50
CA GLN A 261 -3.08 7.29 -7.18
C GLN A 261 -3.40 8.36 -6.13
N ILE A 262 -2.57 8.51 -5.08
CA ILE A 262 -2.76 9.51 -4.02
C ILE A 262 -2.73 10.93 -4.60
N PHE A 263 -1.67 11.30 -5.32
CA PHE A 263 -1.55 12.67 -5.82
C PHE A 263 -2.56 12.98 -6.94
N GLU A 264 -2.94 12.02 -7.78
CA GLU A 264 -3.98 12.24 -8.79
C GLU A 264 -5.38 12.35 -8.17
N SER A 265 -5.65 11.60 -7.10
CA SER A 265 -6.94 11.69 -6.39
C SER A 265 -7.09 13.04 -5.67
N LEU A 266 -6.01 13.55 -5.08
CA LEU A 266 -5.96 14.86 -4.43
C LEU A 266 -5.96 16.02 -5.44
N ASP A 267 -5.33 15.85 -6.61
CA ASP A 267 -5.38 16.85 -7.68
C ASP A 267 -6.75 16.92 -8.39
N GLY A 268 -7.56 15.86 -8.24
CA GLY A 268 -8.88 15.76 -8.84
C GLY A 268 -9.81 16.90 -8.43
N SER A 269 -10.64 17.36 -9.38
CA SER A 269 -11.58 18.48 -9.19
C SER A 269 -12.46 18.37 -7.94
N MET A 270 -12.87 17.16 -7.56
CA MET A 270 -13.66 16.90 -6.37
C MET A 270 -12.89 17.24 -5.09
N ALA A 271 -11.65 16.77 -4.96
CA ALA A 271 -10.81 17.02 -3.79
C ALA A 271 -10.47 18.50 -3.64
N ARG A 272 -10.09 19.14 -4.76
CA ARG A 272 -9.84 20.59 -4.82
C ARG A 272 -11.07 21.39 -4.41
N SER A 273 -12.25 21.03 -4.91
CA SER A 273 -13.50 21.73 -4.58
C SER A 273 -13.94 21.53 -3.12
N ALA A 274 -13.61 20.37 -2.52
CA ALA A 274 -14.05 20.05 -1.16
C ALA A 274 -13.22 20.75 -0.09
N THR A 275 -11.91 20.91 -0.34
CA THR A 275 -10.96 21.43 0.65
C THR A 275 -10.57 22.88 0.47
N ASP A 276 -10.72 23.41 -0.75
CA ASP A 276 -10.15 24.71 -1.16
C ASP A 276 -8.65 24.82 -0.79
N HIS A 277 -7.92 23.70 -0.87
CA HIS A 277 -6.48 23.70 -0.58
C HIS A 277 -5.68 24.32 -1.73
N ASP A 278 -4.61 25.04 -1.39
CA ASP A 278 -3.74 25.70 -2.38
C ASP A 278 -2.63 24.80 -2.95
N ILE A 279 -2.66 23.50 -2.65
CA ILE A 279 -1.65 22.54 -3.14
C ILE A 279 -1.87 22.26 -4.64
N ASP A 280 -0.90 22.63 -5.49
CA ASP A 280 -0.90 22.29 -6.91
C ASP A 280 -0.43 20.83 -7.16
N ARG A 281 -0.68 20.31 -8.38
CA ARG A 281 -0.29 18.94 -8.74
C ARG A 281 1.22 18.70 -8.58
N ARG A 282 2.05 19.69 -8.92
CA ARG A 282 3.51 19.54 -8.84
C ARG A 282 3.94 19.40 -7.38
N GLN A 283 3.36 20.19 -6.48
CA GLN A 283 3.60 20.10 -5.04
C GLN A 283 3.16 18.74 -4.50
N LEU A 284 2.00 18.22 -4.89
CA LEU A 284 1.55 16.88 -4.49
C LEU A 284 2.52 15.78 -4.94
N VAL A 285 2.96 15.81 -6.20
CA VAL A 285 3.95 14.84 -6.73
C VAL A 285 5.24 14.91 -5.92
N LEU A 286 5.76 16.10 -5.65
CA LEU A 286 6.99 16.27 -4.87
C LEU A 286 6.83 15.78 -3.44
N LEU A 287 5.73 16.15 -2.77
CA LEU A 287 5.43 15.78 -1.40
C LEU A 287 5.35 14.26 -1.22
N CYS A 288 4.55 13.58 -2.05
CA CYS A 288 4.39 12.13 -1.95
C CYS A 288 5.68 11.39 -2.34
N THR A 289 6.41 11.88 -3.37
CA THR A 289 7.69 11.29 -3.77
C THR A 289 8.74 11.41 -2.66
N LYS A 290 8.82 12.58 -2.02
CA LYS A 290 9.71 12.86 -0.89
C LYS A 290 9.37 11.99 0.31
N ALA A 291 8.08 11.80 0.60
CA ALA A 291 7.62 10.93 1.67
C ALA A 291 8.01 9.46 1.45
N ALA A 292 7.75 8.93 0.24
CA ALA A 292 8.13 7.56 -0.12
C ALA A 292 9.66 7.38 -0.09
N PHE A 293 10.41 8.36 -0.64
CA PHE A 293 11.86 8.38 -0.55
C PHE A 293 12.37 8.33 0.89
N SER A 294 11.73 9.07 1.81
CA SER A 294 12.13 9.10 3.22
C SER A 294 12.00 7.72 3.87
N ALA A 295 10.89 7.03 3.61
CA ALA A 295 10.67 5.66 4.09
C ALA A 295 11.71 4.69 3.49
N THR A 296 11.97 4.78 2.19
CA THR A 296 13.01 3.97 1.53
C THR A 296 14.40 4.24 2.09
N LEU A 297 14.75 5.50 2.33
CA LEU A 297 16.03 5.91 2.89
C LEU A 297 16.22 5.31 4.29
N TYR A 298 15.23 5.48 5.16
CA TYR A 298 15.21 4.85 6.48
C TYR A 298 15.35 3.33 6.38
N TRP A 299 14.54 2.68 5.55
CA TRP A 299 14.56 1.22 5.44
C TRP A 299 15.91 0.70 4.98
N SER A 300 16.46 1.28 3.92
CA SER A 300 17.77 0.93 3.38
C SER A 300 18.89 1.09 4.42
N MET A 301 18.88 2.18 5.18
CA MET A 301 19.95 2.49 6.12
C MET A 301 19.79 1.84 7.50
N ALA A 302 18.56 1.59 7.96
CA ALA A 302 18.29 1.12 9.32
C ALA A 302 17.90 -0.37 9.38
N LYS A 303 17.32 -0.93 8.31
CA LYS A 303 16.71 -2.27 8.33
C LYS A 303 17.37 -3.28 7.39
N THR A 304 18.26 -2.84 6.47
CA THR A 304 19.04 -3.77 5.63
C THR A 304 20.45 -4.00 6.18
N GLU A 305 21.03 -5.15 5.88
CA GLU A 305 22.36 -5.56 6.37
C GLU A 305 23.48 -4.59 5.98
N ASN A 306 23.35 -3.93 4.83
CA ASN A 306 24.40 -3.05 4.32
C ASN A 306 24.39 -1.67 4.99
N HIS A 307 23.30 -1.28 5.67
CA HIS A 307 23.15 0.03 6.31
C HIS A 307 23.51 1.24 5.42
N MET A 308 23.29 1.09 4.12
CA MET A 308 23.62 2.07 3.09
C MET A 308 22.39 2.35 2.23
N PHE A 309 22.31 3.56 1.70
CA PHE A 309 21.27 3.89 0.74
C PHE A 309 21.57 3.29 -0.64
N ASP A 310 20.59 2.57 -1.19
CA ASP A 310 20.62 2.08 -2.57
C ASP A 310 19.66 2.91 -3.43
N ASN A 311 20.21 3.73 -4.32
CA ASN A 311 19.44 4.59 -5.24
C ASN A 311 18.48 3.79 -6.14
N ARG A 312 18.70 2.48 -6.34
CA ARG A 312 17.79 1.64 -7.12
C ARG A 312 16.43 1.45 -6.44
N LEU A 313 16.33 1.74 -5.14
CA LEU A 313 15.10 1.69 -4.37
C LEU A 313 14.23 2.95 -4.52
N MET A 314 14.74 4.00 -5.18
CA MET A 314 13.94 5.19 -5.48
C MET A 314 12.82 4.87 -6.47
N LEU A 315 11.64 5.44 -6.22
CA LEU A 315 10.55 5.41 -7.20
C LEU A 315 11.02 6.14 -8.46
N LYS A 316 10.89 5.47 -9.60
CA LYS A 316 11.26 5.99 -10.92
C LYS A 316 10.06 6.56 -11.65
N GLY A 317 8.85 6.30 -11.14
CA GLY A 317 7.58 6.60 -11.77
C GLY A 317 7.11 5.40 -12.59
N LEU A 318 5.83 5.05 -12.42
CA LEU A 318 5.15 3.92 -13.04
C LEU A 318 5.42 3.78 -14.55
N LEU A 319 5.40 4.89 -15.30
CA LEU A 319 5.57 4.91 -16.77
C LEU A 319 7.05 4.84 -17.24
N SER A 320 7.98 5.00 -16.31
CA SER A 320 9.42 5.13 -16.58
C SER A 320 10.22 3.88 -16.22
N ASN A 321 9.64 2.93 -15.48
CA ASN A 321 10.33 1.76 -14.98
C ASN A 321 9.97 0.50 -15.81
N PRO A 322 10.84 0.02 -16.72
CA PRO A 322 10.52 -1.11 -17.60
C PRO A 322 10.18 -2.40 -16.85
N ILE A 323 10.82 -2.65 -15.71
CA ILE A 323 10.56 -3.85 -14.90
C ILE A 323 9.14 -3.80 -14.33
N VAL A 324 8.74 -2.64 -13.81
CA VAL A 324 7.38 -2.43 -13.29
C VAL A 324 6.35 -2.55 -14.42
N LEU A 325 6.62 -1.98 -15.60
CA LEU A 325 5.72 -2.11 -16.74
C LEU A 325 5.58 -3.57 -17.22
N GLN A 326 6.66 -4.35 -17.22
CA GLN A 326 6.62 -5.79 -17.51
C GLN A 326 5.80 -6.55 -16.46
N TYR A 327 5.96 -6.21 -15.17
CA TYR A 327 5.15 -6.78 -14.10
C TYR A 327 3.66 -6.50 -14.31
N PHE A 328 3.30 -5.26 -14.67
CA PHE A 328 1.89 -4.87 -14.82
C PHE A 328 1.20 -5.48 -16.04
N GLN A 329 1.94 -6.02 -17.01
CA GLN A 329 1.31 -6.59 -18.21
C GLN A 329 0.35 -7.75 -17.89
N PRO A 330 0.79 -8.88 -17.30
CA PRO A 330 -0.13 -9.96 -16.92
C PRO A 330 -1.14 -9.55 -15.84
N ILE A 331 -0.81 -8.56 -14.99
CA ILE A 331 -1.72 -8.01 -13.98
C ILE A 331 -2.93 -7.35 -14.63
N VAL A 332 -2.71 -6.48 -15.63
CA VAL A 332 -3.77 -5.76 -16.33
C VAL A 332 -4.66 -6.73 -17.10
N GLU A 333 -4.06 -7.68 -17.82
CA GLU A 333 -4.79 -8.72 -18.55
C GLU A 333 -5.68 -9.56 -17.61
N SER A 334 -5.13 -9.98 -16.46
CA SER A 334 -5.87 -10.77 -15.47
C SER A 334 -6.94 -9.95 -14.74
N TRP A 335 -6.70 -8.67 -14.48
CA TRP A 335 -7.73 -7.79 -13.92
C TRP A 335 -8.90 -7.61 -14.87
N ASP A 336 -8.65 -7.44 -16.17
CA ASP A 336 -9.72 -7.31 -17.16
C ASP A 336 -10.59 -8.57 -17.22
N GLU A 337 -9.99 -9.74 -17.07
CA GLU A 337 -10.68 -11.03 -16.97
C GLU A 337 -11.55 -11.12 -15.71
N MET A 338 -11.03 -10.72 -14.55
CA MET A 338 -11.72 -10.86 -13.25
C MET A 338 -12.71 -9.74 -12.95
N SER A 339 -12.46 -8.52 -13.44
CA SER A 339 -13.23 -7.33 -13.06
C SER A 339 -14.74 -7.40 -13.34
N PRO A 340 -15.24 -8.09 -14.38
CA PRO A 340 -16.68 -8.28 -14.57
C PRO A 340 -17.30 -9.06 -13.41
N ARG A 341 -16.63 -10.12 -12.95
CA ARG A 341 -17.08 -10.94 -11.83
C ARG A 341 -16.97 -10.19 -10.51
N VAL A 342 -15.86 -9.48 -10.28
CA VAL A 342 -15.71 -8.58 -9.12
C VAL A 342 -16.87 -7.59 -9.03
N LYS A 343 -17.25 -6.96 -10.15
CA LYS A 343 -18.40 -6.03 -10.19
C LYS A 343 -19.73 -6.70 -9.87
N GLU A 344 -19.90 -7.97 -10.24
CA GLU A 344 -21.11 -8.74 -9.99
C GLU A 344 -21.23 -9.12 -8.50
N VAL A 345 -20.14 -9.57 -7.87
CA VAL A 345 -20.15 -10.02 -6.46
C VAL A 345 -19.94 -8.89 -5.46
N ARG A 346 -19.42 -7.74 -5.89
CA ARG A 346 -19.14 -6.59 -5.02
C ARG A 346 -20.42 -6.09 -4.37
N ARG A 347 -20.41 -6.05 -3.04
CA ARG A 347 -21.62 -5.77 -2.24
C ARG A 347 -21.90 -4.28 -2.05
N TYR A 348 -20.85 -3.47 -1.94
CA TYR A 348 -20.94 -2.02 -1.70
C TYR A 348 -19.68 -1.30 -2.16
N GLY A 349 -19.70 0.03 -2.09
CA GLY A 349 -18.59 0.91 -2.45
C GLY A 349 -18.85 1.76 -3.68
N LEU A 350 -17.96 2.72 -3.92
CA LEU A 350 -18.08 3.61 -5.06
C LEU A 350 -17.52 2.94 -6.31
N PRO A 351 -18.08 3.17 -7.51
CA PRO A 351 -17.52 2.65 -8.76
C PRO A 351 -16.04 3.04 -8.98
N ARG A 352 -15.64 4.21 -8.48
CA ARG A 352 -14.25 4.71 -8.54
C ARG A 352 -13.28 3.98 -7.61
N GLY A 353 -13.79 3.17 -6.69
CA GLY A 353 -12.97 2.31 -5.82
C GLY A 353 -12.40 1.08 -6.54
N LEU A 354 -12.99 0.70 -7.69
CA LEU A 354 -12.47 -0.41 -8.49
C LEU A 354 -11.22 0.03 -9.26
N MET A 355 -10.19 -0.82 -9.23
CA MET A 355 -8.96 -0.62 -9.99
C MET A 355 -9.26 -0.41 -11.48
N THR A 356 -8.65 0.60 -12.09
CA THR A 356 -8.83 0.91 -13.51
C THR A 356 -7.50 1.31 -14.15
N PHE A 357 -7.40 1.08 -15.46
CA PHE A 357 -6.21 1.36 -16.25
C PHE A 357 -6.59 2.15 -17.49
N THR A 358 -5.89 3.26 -17.73
CA THR A 358 -6.10 4.12 -18.90
C THR A 358 -5.59 3.47 -20.18
N ASP A 359 -6.14 3.87 -21.32
CA ASP A 359 -5.66 3.39 -22.63
C ASP A 359 -4.18 3.73 -22.87
N GLU A 360 -3.73 4.89 -22.37
CA GLU A 360 -2.32 5.28 -22.46
C GLU A 360 -1.42 4.36 -21.64
N PHE A 361 -1.84 3.96 -20.44
CA PHE A 361 -1.08 2.99 -19.65
C PHE A 361 -1.03 1.62 -20.33
N ARG A 362 -2.17 1.16 -20.88
CA ARG A 362 -2.27 -0.11 -21.62
C ARG A 362 -1.37 -0.13 -22.85
N LYS A 363 -1.32 0.97 -23.59
CA LYS A 363 -0.39 1.13 -24.72
C LYS A 363 1.06 1.09 -24.22
N ARG A 364 1.37 1.78 -23.13
CA ARG A 364 2.72 1.84 -22.57
C ARG A 364 3.24 0.47 -22.13
N ILE A 365 2.44 -0.36 -21.47
CA ILE A 365 2.85 -1.72 -21.07
C ILE A 365 3.05 -2.62 -22.30
N ALA A 366 2.21 -2.50 -23.33
CA ALA A 366 2.36 -3.27 -24.56
C ALA A 366 3.65 -2.91 -25.33
N ASP A 367 4.04 -1.63 -25.32
CA ASP A 367 5.25 -1.13 -25.99
C ASP A 367 6.55 -1.65 -25.34
N VAL A 368 6.55 -1.96 -24.04
CA VAL A 368 7.76 -2.39 -23.31
C VAL A 368 8.29 -3.75 -23.79
N ILE A 369 7.42 -4.60 -24.35
CA ILE A 369 7.79 -5.85 -25.01
C ILE A 369 8.72 -5.60 -26.21
N THR A 370 8.56 -4.48 -26.91
CA THR A 370 9.38 -4.17 -28.09
C THR A 370 10.83 -3.81 -27.74
N TRP A 371 11.11 -3.42 -26.50
CA TRP A 371 12.46 -3.12 -26.03
C TRP A 371 13.28 -4.35 -25.63
N GLY A 372 12.63 -5.50 -25.38
CA GLY A 372 13.30 -6.78 -25.09
C GLY A 372 14.02 -7.42 -26.28
N ASN A 373 13.84 -6.88 -27.49
CA ASN A 373 14.55 -7.28 -28.72
C ASN A 373 15.64 -6.27 -29.13
N GLY A 374 16.01 -5.34 -28.25
CA GLY A 374 17.13 -4.42 -28.45
C GLY A 374 18.50 -5.11 -28.31
N PRO A 375 19.58 -4.53 -28.86
CA PRO A 375 20.91 -5.16 -28.96
C PRO A 375 21.55 -5.58 -27.63
N GLU A 376 21.01 -5.16 -26.49
CA GLU A 376 21.48 -5.54 -25.15
C GLU A 376 21.04 -6.95 -24.72
N ALA A 377 19.96 -7.49 -25.30
CA ALA A 377 19.49 -8.85 -24.99
C ALA A 377 20.44 -9.96 -25.52
N ASN A 378 21.35 -9.63 -26.44
CA ASN A 378 22.34 -10.57 -26.99
C ASN A 378 23.66 -10.63 -26.21
N VAL A 379 23.85 -9.79 -25.18
CA VAL A 379 25.14 -9.72 -24.46
C VAL A 379 25.22 -10.75 -23.33
N THR A 380 24.09 -11.30 -22.86
CA THR A 380 24.06 -12.32 -21.79
C THR A 380 24.07 -13.77 -22.30
N ALA A 381 24.08 -14.01 -23.62
CA ALA A 381 23.99 -15.35 -24.20
C ALA A 381 25.31 -15.93 -24.74
N SER A 382 26.46 -15.26 -24.59
CA SER A 382 27.73 -15.78 -25.10
C SER A 382 28.89 -15.62 -24.14
N SER A 383 29.01 -16.55 -23.19
CA SER A 383 30.29 -16.97 -22.62
C SER A 383 30.14 -18.40 -22.12
N PRO A 384 30.72 -19.41 -22.81
CA PRO A 384 30.73 -20.78 -22.30
C PRO A 384 31.71 -20.89 -21.12
N PRO A 385 31.48 -21.82 -20.17
CA PRO A 385 32.38 -22.01 -19.04
C PRO A 385 33.70 -22.62 -19.53
N ASP A 386 34.81 -21.96 -19.21
CA ASP A 386 36.15 -22.50 -19.44
C ASP A 386 36.29 -23.85 -18.77
N ALA A 387 36.63 -24.84 -19.60
CA ALA A 387 36.97 -26.18 -19.18
C ALA A 387 38.24 -26.14 -18.32
N MET A 388 38.14 -26.62 -17.08
CA MET A 388 39.31 -27.01 -16.31
C MET A 388 40.02 -28.15 -17.02
N ALA A 389 41.28 -27.92 -17.40
CA ALA A 389 42.24 -28.97 -17.68
C ALA A 389 43.43 -28.81 -16.72
N SER A 390 43.70 -29.91 -16.03
CA SER A 390 44.92 -30.25 -15.29
C SER A 390 46.20 -30.03 -16.07
#